data_AF-A0A1Z9F4L3-F1
#
_entry.id   AF-A0A1Z9F4L3-F1
#
_cell.length_a   1.000
_cell.length_b   1.000
_cell.length_c   1.000
_cell.angle_alpha   90.00
_cell.angle_beta   90.00
_cell.angle_gamma   90.00
#
_symmetry.space_group_name_H-M   'P 1'
#
loop_
_entity.id
_entity.type
_entity.pdbx_description
1 polymer ?
#
loop_
_entity_poly.entity_id
_entity_poly.type
_entity_poly.pdbx_seq_one_letter_code
_entity_poly.pdbx_strand_id
1 'polypeptide(L)'
;MGWKDYNLITFGCSHTYGHGLPDSIAEDMQSPGVRPSNWAWPARLQQQVQFNSVSNQAKSGSSNKMIAKAIIEYPKFTKQSIVVILWANFNRATFFKNKKERLHMLPHMYDSDRLPKSFWIWHGGEKSELQQKVKIYYEDFYEEFDAKFDQMIRINYIHAFLKNKGVKSFHLIPEHELKNNKDYFNKFNLDNLNIKTFNWRKDFNIDDALDVPNPHPGLMSHALFAKNINEWFFK
;
A
#
# COMPACT_ATOMS: atom_id res chain seq x y z
N MET A 1 -16.73 -4.98 23.00
CA MET A 1 -15.40 -5.46 23.42
C MET A 1 -14.37 -4.60 22.69
N GLY A 2 -13.49 -3.90 23.40
CA GLY A 2 -12.64 -2.87 22.81
C GLY A 2 -11.35 -3.43 22.20
N TRP A 3 -10.75 -2.65 21.29
CA TRP A 3 -9.46 -2.96 20.65
C TRP A 3 -8.27 -2.34 21.38
N LYS A 4 -8.50 -1.82 22.59
CA LYS A 4 -7.54 -1.00 23.33
C LYS A 4 -6.23 -1.69 23.68
N ASP A 5 -6.26 -3.01 23.85
CA ASP A 5 -5.08 -3.80 24.21
C ASP A 5 -4.33 -4.30 22.95
N TYR A 6 -4.82 -3.97 21.75
CA TYR A 6 -4.22 -4.36 20.48
C TYR A 6 -3.31 -3.27 19.92
N ASN A 7 -2.23 -3.69 19.28
CA ASN A 7 -1.31 -2.85 18.51
C ASN A 7 -1.71 -2.89 17.04
N LEU A 8 -1.97 -1.73 16.44
CA LEU A 8 -2.25 -1.59 15.02
C LEU A 8 -0.95 -1.61 14.22
N ILE A 9 -0.86 -2.48 13.22
CA ILE A 9 0.25 -2.53 12.28
C ILE A 9 -0.32 -2.32 10.89
N THR A 10 0.21 -1.34 10.15
CA THR A 10 -0.29 -1.03 8.81
C THR A 10 0.78 -1.20 7.76
N PHE A 11 0.39 -1.72 6.60
CA PHE A 11 1.27 -1.86 5.44
C PHE A 11 0.62 -1.23 4.22
N GLY A 12 1.45 -0.75 3.29
CA GLY A 12 0.98 -0.17 2.03
C GLY A 12 2.05 0.64 1.31
N CYS A 13 1.61 1.49 0.40
CA CYS A 13 2.46 2.40 -0.36
C CYS A 13 2.37 3.86 0.17
N SER A 14 2.48 4.86 -0.70
CA SER A 14 2.49 6.29 -0.33
C SER A 14 1.20 6.74 0.38
N HIS A 15 0.06 6.17 0.03
CA HIS A 15 -1.22 6.50 0.66
C HIS A 15 -1.39 5.97 2.09
N THR A 16 -0.65 4.92 2.46
CA THR A 16 -0.57 4.50 3.87
C THR A 16 0.52 5.28 4.58
N TYR A 17 1.60 5.62 3.86
CA TYR A 17 2.70 6.42 4.38
C TYR A 17 2.26 7.83 4.80
N GLY A 18 1.30 8.42 4.07
CA GLY A 18 0.96 9.84 4.20
C GLY A 18 1.93 10.74 3.44
N HIS A 19 2.42 10.28 2.28
CA HIS A 19 3.24 11.10 1.40
C HIS A 19 2.50 12.41 1.06
N GLY A 20 3.20 13.53 1.16
CA GLY A 20 2.66 14.85 0.83
C GLY A 20 2.04 15.56 2.03
N LEU A 21 1.77 14.85 3.13
CA LEU A 21 1.28 15.48 4.35
C LEU A 21 2.37 16.38 4.98
N PRO A 22 1.98 17.41 5.76
CA PRO A 22 2.92 18.45 6.23
C PRO A 22 4.15 17.94 7.00
N ASP A 23 4.05 16.78 7.66
CA ASP A 23 5.14 16.15 8.42
C ASP A 23 5.85 15.01 7.65
N SER A 24 5.47 14.77 6.39
CA SER A 24 5.92 13.66 5.57
C SER A 24 6.06 14.04 4.08
N ILE A 25 6.69 15.19 3.85
CA ILE A 25 7.08 15.72 2.54
C ILE A 25 8.51 16.28 2.64
N ALA A 26 9.33 16.05 1.62
CA ALA A 26 10.68 16.58 1.55
C ALA A 26 10.70 18.02 1.00
N GLU A 27 11.84 18.71 1.13
CA GLU A 27 12.01 20.09 0.66
C GLU A 27 11.80 20.27 -0.85
N ASP A 28 11.98 19.21 -1.64
CA ASP A 28 11.73 19.21 -3.08
C ASP A 28 10.24 19.18 -3.47
N MET A 29 9.35 19.12 -2.46
CA MET A 29 7.89 19.05 -2.59
C MET A 29 7.40 17.88 -3.46
N GLN A 30 8.23 16.86 -3.65
CA GLN A 30 7.98 15.71 -4.54
C GLN A 30 8.29 14.38 -3.88
N SER A 31 9.34 14.35 -3.06
CA SER A 31 9.80 13.16 -2.37
C SER A 31 9.12 13.02 -1.01
N PRO A 32 8.85 11.78 -0.55
CA PRO A 32 8.30 11.57 0.77
C PRO A 32 9.26 12.04 1.86
N GLY A 33 8.71 12.46 3.00
CA GLY A 33 9.48 12.64 4.20
C GLY A 33 10.22 11.35 4.62
N VAL A 34 11.13 11.46 5.58
CA VAL A 34 11.95 10.32 6.04
C VAL A 34 11.17 9.28 6.85
N ARG A 35 10.01 9.65 7.40
CA ARG A 35 9.15 8.78 8.21
C ARG A 35 7.70 8.89 7.76
N PRO A 36 6.88 7.84 7.94
CA PRO A 36 5.45 7.93 7.71
C PRO A 36 4.83 9.03 8.57
N SER A 37 3.84 9.73 8.01
CA SER A 37 3.14 10.83 8.67
C SER A 37 2.38 10.36 9.91
N ASN A 38 2.44 11.16 10.98
CA ASN A 38 1.59 11.03 12.17
C ASN A 38 0.16 11.54 11.91
N TRP A 39 -0.09 12.17 10.76
CA TRP A 39 -1.40 12.61 10.31
C TRP A 39 -2.07 11.64 9.34
N ALA A 40 -1.34 10.63 8.86
CA ALA A 40 -1.89 9.61 7.98
C ALA A 40 -2.99 8.78 8.65
N TRP A 41 -3.78 8.11 7.80
CA TRP A 41 -4.94 7.32 8.24
C TRP A 41 -4.59 6.25 9.31
N PRO A 42 -3.39 5.62 9.34
CA PRO A 42 -3.05 4.68 10.41
C PRO A 42 -3.06 5.32 11.80
N ALA A 43 -2.46 6.51 11.95
CA ALA A 43 -2.40 7.21 13.23
C ALA A 43 -3.78 7.72 13.65
N ARG A 44 -4.57 8.23 12.69
CA ARG A 44 -5.96 8.64 12.93
C ARG A 44 -6.84 7.46 13.36
N LEU A 45 -6.70 6.31 12.69
CA LEU A 45 -7.43 5.08 13.03
C LEU A 45 -7.06 4.59 14.42
N GLN A 46 -5.78 4.64 14.79
CA GLN A 46 -5.30 4.32 16.13
C GLN A 46 -6.02 5.14 17.21
N GLN A 47 -6.15 6.45 17.02
CA GLN A 47 -6.84 7.32 17.96
C GLN A 47 -8.34 7.03 18.03
N GLN A 48 -9.00 6.85 16.88
CA GLN A 48 -10.45 6.63 16.83
C GLN A 48 -10.90 5.28 17.42
N VAL A 49 -10.12 4.23 17.17
CA VAL A 49 -10.40 2.86 17.65
C VAL A 49 -9.78 2.61 19.04
N GLN A 50 -8.92 3.54 19.49
CA GLN A 50 -8.19 3.50 20.75
C GLN A 50 -7.19 2.33 20.86
N PHE A 51 -6.59 1.89 19.75
CA PHE A 51 -5.51 0.87 19.79
C PHE A 51 -4.35 1.32 20.69
N ASN A 52 -3.70 0.38 21.39
CA ASN A 52 -2.58 0.64 22.30
C ASN A 52 -1.41 1.36 21.62
N SER A 53 -1.10 0.98 20.38
CA SER A 53 -0.05 1.61 19.58
C SER A 53 -0.31 1.48 18.08
N VAL A 54 0.43 2.23 17.28
CA VAL A 54 0.45 2.13 15.83
C VAL A 54 1.87 1.96 15.31
N SER A 55 2.02 1.07 14.32
CA SER A 55 3.26 0.80 13.60
C SER A 55 2.99 0.88 12.10
N ASN A 56 3.24 2.04 11.50
CA ASN A 56 3.09 2.24 10.07
C ASN A 56 4.34 1.77 9.32
N GLN A 57 4.24 0.62 8.66
CA GLN A 57 5.33 -0.03 7.91
C GLN A 57 5.24 0.23 6.40
N ALA A 58 4.45 1.21 5.98
CA ALA A 58 4.31 1.56 4.58
C ALA A 58 5.60 2.15 4.00
N LYS A 59 5.73 2.06 2.67
CA LYS A 59 6.83 2.70 1.94
C LYS A 59 6.32 3.24 0.62
N SER A 60 6.49 4.54 0.39
CA SER A 60 6.08 5.21 -0.85
C SER A 60 6.59 4.49 -2.09
N GLY A 61 5.76 4.45 -3.14
CA GLY A 61 6.06 3.75 -4.39
C GLY A 61 5.91 2.22 -4.37
N SER A 62 5.85 1.57 -3.19
CA SER A 62 5.89 0.10 -3.10
C SER A 62 4.87 -0.62 -4.00
N SER A 63 5.30 -1.75 -4.55
CA SER A 63 4.42 -2.77 -5.15
C SER A 63 3.79 -3.68 -4.10
N ASN A 64 2.81 -4.46 -4.51
CA ASN A 64 2.20 -5.45 -3.63
C ASN A 64 3.15 -6.61 -3.27
N LYS A 65 4.13 -6.94 -4.11
CA LYS A 65 5.17 -7.94 -3.76
C LYS A 65 6.12 -7.40 -2.69
N MET A 66 6.43 -6.10 -2.72
CA MET A 66 7.20 -5.44 -1.65
C MET A 66 6.41 -5.37 -0.34
N ILE A 67 5.12 -5.04 -0.41
CA ILE A 67 4.22 -5.04 0.76
C ILE A 67 4.17 -6.45 1.38
N ALA A 68 3.97 -7.49 0.56
CA ALA A 68 3.96 -8.87 1.03
C ALA A 68 5.28 -9.26 1.70
N LYS A 69 6.44 -8.94 1.10
CA LYS A 69 7.75 -9.18 1.71
C LYS A 69 7.90 -8.45 3.05
N ALA A 70 7.49 -7.19 3.13
CA ALA A 70 7.55 -6.41 4.37
C ALA A 70 6.68 -7.03 5.48
N ILE A 71 5.51 -7.56 5.14
CA ILE A 71 4.66 -8.29 6.09
C ILE A 71 5.35 -9.56 6.57
N ILE A 72 5.87 -10.38 5.67
CA ILE A 72 6.51 -11.66 6.01
C ILE A 72 7.73 -11.46 6.91
N GLU A 73 8.52 -10.42 6.63
CA GLU A 73 9.75 -10.11 7.35
C GLU A 73 9.52 -9.28 8.62
N TYR A 74 8.29 -8.84 8.90
CA TYR A 74 8.00 -8.03 10.09
C TYR A 74 8.22 -8.85 11.38
N PRO A 75 9.15 -8.46 12.25
CA PRO A 75 9.60 -9.35 13.33
C PRO A 75 8.72 -9.29 14.59
N LYS A 76 7.73 -8.38 14.67
CA LYS A 76 7.06 -8.01 15.92
C LYS A 76 5.58 -8.41 15.99
N PHE A 77 5.15 -9.44 15.27
CA PHE A 77 3.78 -9.92 15.42
C PHE A 77 3.58 -10.59 16.78
N THR A 78 2.46 -10.28 17.41
CA THR A 78 1.98 -10.86 18.67
C THR A 78 0.50 -11.22 18.54
N LYS A 79 -0.06 -11.96 19.51
CA LYS A 79 -1.50 -12.24 19.54
C LYS A 79 -2.36 -10.98 19.72
N GLN A 80 -1.76 -9.90 20.21
CA GLN A 80 -2.35 -8.56 20.33
C GLN A 80 -2.05 -7.69 19.11
N SER A 81 -1.61 -8.25 17.98
CA SER A 81 -1.42 -7.50 16.75
C SER A 81 -2.69 -7.51 15.90
N ILE A 82 -3.05 -6.35 15.35
CA ILE A 82 -4.05 -6.22 14.28
C ILE A 82 -3.36 -5.63 13.05
N VAL A 83 -3.58 -6.25 11.89
CA VAL A 83 -2.96 -5.82 10.65
C VAL A 83 -4.01 -5.23 9.70
N VAL A 84 -3.78 -4.01 9.22
CA VAL A 84 -4.56 -3.40 8.14
C VAL A 84 -3.64 -3.12 6.96
N ILE A 85 -3.94 -3.71 5.80
CA ILE A 85 -3.12 -3.62 4.60
C ILE A 85 -3.89 -2.84 3.56
N LEU A 86 -3.34 -1.73 3.09
CA LEU A 86 -3.80 -1.05 1.88
C LEU A 86 -2.93 -1.48 0.72
N TRP A 87 -3.48 -2.33 -0.15
CA TRP A 87 -2.76 -2.78 -1.34
C TRP A 87 -2.60 -1.63 -2.33
N ALA A 88 -1.42 -1.56 -2.94
CA ALA A 88 -1.11 -0.63 -4.01
C ALA A 88 -1.72 -1.11 -5.34
N ASN A 89 -1.62 -0.27 -6.38
CA ASN A 89 -2.08 -0.63 -7.73
C ASN A 89 -1.43 -1.93 -8.22
N PHE A 90 -2.20 -2.81 -8.85
CA PHE A 90 -1.77 -4.17 -9.18
C PHE A 90 -0.77 -4.19 -10.34
N ASN A 91 -0.74 -3.11 -11.13
CA ASN A 91 0.21 -2.92 -12.22
C ASN A 91 1.66 -2.59 -11.78
N ARG A 92 1.96 -2.50 -10.47
CA ARG A 92 3.33 -2.27 -9.99
C ARG A 92 4.11 -3.56 -9.88
N ALA A 93 5.24 -3.66 -10.56
CA ALA A 93 6.04 -4.89 -10.61
C ALA A 93 7.30 -4.81 -9.73
N THR A 94 7.67 -5.95 -9.13
CA THR A 94 8.94 -6.11 -8.43
C THR A 94 9.49 -7.51 -8.60
N PHE A 95 10.78 -7.57 -8.88
CA PHE A 95 11.56 -8.79 -9.07
C PHE A 95 12.73 -8.76 -8.09
N PHE A 96 12.70 -9.65 -7.10
CA PHE A 96 13.78 -9.76 -6.12
C PHE A 96 14.90 -10.61 -6.72
N LYS A 97 16.10 -10.05 -6.80
CA LYS A 97 17.30 -10.82 -7.17
C LYS A 97 17.83 -11.61 -5.98
N ASN A 98 17.73 -11.00 -4.79
CA ASN A 98 18.09 -11.60 -3.51
C ASN A 98 17.40 -10.83 -2.37
N LYS A 99 17.80 -11.07 -1.13
CA LYS A 99 17.23 -10.44 0.07
C LYS A 99 17.29 -8.91 0.05
N LYS A 100 18.33 -8.34 -0.57
CA LYS A 100 18.62 -6.89 -0.57
C LYS A 100 18.26 -6.22 -1.90
N GLU A 101 18.60 -6.87 -3.00
CA GLU A 101 18.49 -6.31 -4.34
C GLU A 101 17.18 -6.66 -5.02
N ARG A 102 16.61 -5.68 -5.71
CA ARG A 102 15.38 -5.82 -6.48
C ARG A 102 15.41 -4.92 -7.70
N LEU A 103 14.72 -5.35 -8.75
CA LEU A 103 14.23 -4.47 -9.81
C LEU A 103 12.79 -4.09 -9.45
N HIS A 104 12.50 -2.81 -9.35
CA HIS A 104 11.16 -2.31 -9.04
C HIS A 104 10.69 -1.35 -10.11
N MET A 105 9.64 -1.75 -10.83
CA MET A 105 9.11 -1.04 -11.98
C MET A 105 7.72 -0.49 -11.69
N LEU A 106 7.48 0.73 -12.17
CA LEU A 106 6.21 1.43 -12.11
C LEU A 106 5.84 1.85 -13.54
N PRO A 107 4.56 1.80 -13.94
CA PRO A 107 4.17 2.13 -15.33
C PRO A 107 4.60 3.54 -15.75
N HIS A 108 4.52 4.52 -14.85
CA HIS A 108 4.87 5.91 -15.15
C HIS A 108 6.38 6.16 -15.34
N MET A 109 7.23 5.15 -15.17
CA MET A 109 8.65 5.25 -15.51
C MET A 109 8.89 5.18 -17.01
N TYR A 110 7.93 4.66 -17.76
CA TYR A 110 8.06 4.40 -19.20
C TYR A 110 8.52 5.65 -19.96
N ASP A 111 7.92 6.80 -19.67
CA ASP A 111 8.17 8.06 -20.37
C ASP A 111 8.14 9.25 -19.41
N SER A 112 9.05 9.26 -18.43
CA SER A 112 9.13 10.37 -17.49
C SER A 112 10.53 10.94 -17.39
N ASP A 113 10.77 11.98 -18.17
CA ASP A 113 11.95 12.83 -18.03
C ASP A 113 11.92 13.71 -16.78
N ARG A 114 10.76 13.80 -16.12
CA ARG A 114 10.52 14.70 -14.98
C ARG A 114 10.90 14.09 -13.64
N LEU A 115 11.25 12.80 -13.57
CA LEU A 115 11.57 12.13 -12.31
C LEU A 115 13.00 12.48 -11.85
N PRO A 116 13.18 12.86 -10.58
CA PRO A 116 14.49 13.28 -10.07
C PRO A 116 15.49 12.11 -10.06
N LYS A 117 16.80 12.40 -10.10
CA LYS A 117 17.85 11.36 -10.07
C LYS A 117 17.72 10.39 -8.88
N SER A 118 17.32 10.91 -7.72
CA SER A 118 17.07 10.13 -6.50
C SER A 118 16.02 9.03 -6.69
N PHE A 119 14.99 9.30 -7.51
CA PHE A 119 13.95 8.34 -7.86
C PHE A 119 14.54 7.12 -8.59
N TRP A 120 15.34 7.35 -9.63
CA TRP A 120 15.96 6.28 -10.42
C TRP A 120 16.91 5.43 -9.58
N ILE A 121 17.71 6.05 -8.71
CA ILE A 121 18.59 5.35 -7.77
C ILE A 121 17.78 4.45 -6.83
N TRP A 122 16.66 4.93 -6.27
CA TRP A 122 15.81 4.13 -5.38
C TRP A 122 15.19 2.91 -6.10
N HIS A 123 15.00 3.02 -7.41
CA HIS A 123 14.44 2.01 -8.28
C HIS A 123 15.46 1.03 -8.89
N GLY A 124 16.75 1.23 -8.59
CA GLY A 124 17.77 0.20 -8.78
C GLY A 124 18.63 0.35 -10.03
N GLY A 125 18.87 1.58 -10.51
CA GLY A 125 19.90 1.78 -11.54
C GLY A 125 19.82 3.09 -12.31
N GLU A 126 20.58 3.12 -13.40
CA GLU A 126 20.60 4.20 -14.38
C GLU A 126 19.28 4.30 -15.13
N LYS A 127 18.87 5.53 -15.42
CA LYS A 127 17.56 5.86 -16.00
C LYS A 127 17.28 5.09 -17.30
N SER A 128 18.19 5.17 -18.27
CA SER A 128 18.00 4.57 -19.60
C SER A 128 17.80 3.06 -19.56
N GLU A 129 18.61 2.36 -18.75
CA GLU A 129 18.51 0.92 -18.57
C GLU A 129 17.17 0.52 -17.89
N LEU A 130 16.76 1.27 -16.87
CA LEU A 130 15.49 1.04 -16.19
C LEU A 130 14.30 1.29 -17.13
N GLN A 131 14.31 2.38 -17.91
CA GLN A 131 13.26 2.68 -18.87
C GLN A 131 13.11 1.59 -19.93
N GLN A 132 14.23 1.07 -20.46
CA GLN A 132 14.19 -0.03 -21.42
C GLN A 132 13.55 -1.29 -20.82
N LYS A 133 13.90 -1.65 -19.57
CA LYS A 133 13.32 -2.81 -18.87
C LYS A 133 11.83 -2.62 -18.57
N VAL A 134 11.44 -1.43 -18.13
CA VAL A 134 10.04 -1.05 -17.91
C VAL A 134 9.26 -1.19 -19.21
N LYS A 135 9.78 -0.66 -20.32
CA LYS A 135 9.18 -0.77 -21.64
C LYS A 135 8.95 -2.22 -22.05
N ILE A 136 10.00 -3.04 -22.05
CA ILE A 136 9.88 -4.47 -22.39
C ILE A 136 8.84 -5.16 -21.50
N TYR A 137 8.89 -4.94 -20.19
CA TYR A 137 7.93 -5.59 -19.29
C TYR A 137 6.48 -5.18 -19.56
N TYR A 138 6.21 -3.88 -19.69
CA TYR A 138 4.84 -3.39 -19.82
C TYR A 138 4.27 -3.51 -21.25
N GLU A 139 5.12 -3.56 -22.28
CA GLU A 139 4.66 -3.78 -23.67
C GLU A 139 4.55 -5.27 -24.01
N ASP A 140 5.50 -6.10 -23.56
CA ASP A 140 5.61 -7.49 -24.05
C ASP A 140 5.08 -8.54 -23.07
N PHE A 141 5.00 -8.23 -21.76
CA PHE A 141 4.69 -9.24 -20.72
C PHE A 141 3.54 -8.88 -19.78
N TYR A 142 3.26 -7.60 -19.57
CA TYR A 142 2.25 -7.19 -18.61
C TYR A 142 0.86 -7.46 -19.16
N GLU A 143 0.14 -8.35 -18.48
CA GLU A 143 -1.28 -8.59 -18.71
C GLU A 143 -2.07 -8.22 -17.45
N GLU A 144 -3.07 -7.35 -17.60
CA GLU A 144 -3.86 -6.86 -16.46
C GLU A 144 -4.55 -8.02 -15.72
N PHE A 145 -5.06 -9.01 -16.46
CA PHE A 145 -5.68 -10.19 -15.87
C PHE A 145 -4.69 -11.01 -15.03
N ASP A 146 -3.49 -11.25 -15.56
CA ASP A 146 -2.44 -11.99 -14.85
C ASP A 146 -2.03 -11.25 -13.57
N ALA A 147 -1.82 -9.93 -13.64
CA ALA A 147 -1.49 -9.11 -12.48
C ALA A 147 -2.57 -9.19 -11.38
N LYS A 148 -3.86 -9.22 -11.75
CA LYS A 148 -4.97 -9.42 -10.81
C LYS A 148 -4.97 -10.83 -10.22
N PHE A 149 -4.78 -11.86 -11.04
CA PHE A 149 -4.71 -13.26 -10.62
C PHE A 149 -3.60 -13.48 -9.59
N ASP A 150 -2.39 -13.02 -9.91
CA ASP A 150 -1.21 -13.08 -9.04
C ASP A 150 -1.44 -12.33 -7.71
N GLN A 151 -2.13 -11.20 -7.79
CA GLN A 151 -2.44 -10.42 -6.60
C GLN A 151 -3.45 -11.12 -5.70
N MET A 152 -4.48 -11.76 -6.25
CA MET A 152 -5.44 -12.50 -5.43
C MET A 152 -4.79 -13.67 -4.71
N ILE A 153 -3.89 -14.41 -5.35
CA ILE A 153 -3.07 -15.44 -4.69
C ILE A 153 -2.27 -14.84 -3.54
N ARG A 154 -1.62 -13.69 -3.77
CA ARG A 154 -0.79 -13.00 -2.77
C ARG A 154 -1.59 -12.53 -1.56
N ILE A 155 -2.78 -11.96 -1.77
CA ILE A 155 -3.66 -11.52 -0.69
C ILE A 155 -4.05 -12.71 0.19
N ASN A 156 -4.46 -13.81 -0.44
CA ASN A 156 -4.86 -15.02 0.27
C ASN A 156 -3.69 -15.65 1.02
N TYR A 157 -2.51 -15.74 0.41
CA TYR A 157 -1.31 -16.21 1.08
C TYR A 157 -0.98 -15.37 2.33
N ILE A 158 -0.98 -14.03 2.20
CA ILE A 158 -0.67 -13.14 3.32
C ILE A 158 -1.71 -13.23 4.42
N HIS A 159 -2.99 -13.36 4.07
CA HIS A 159 -4.04 -13.60 5.06
C HIS A 159 -3.81 -14.90 5.83
N ALA A 160 -3.57 -16.01 5.12
CA ALA A 160 -3.30 -17.30 5.72
C ALA A 160 -2.03 -17.27 6.60
N PHE A 161 -0.97 -16.61 6.14
CA PHE A 161 0.28 -16.41 6.88
C PHE A 161 0.05 -15.67 8.21
N LEU A 162 -0.70 -14.57 8.18
CA LEU A 162 -1.03 -13.80 9.40
C LEU A 162 -1.96 -14.58 10.33
N LYS A 163 -2.96 -15.26 9.78
CA LYS A 163 -3.87 -16.13 10.54
C LYS A 163 -3.11 -17.24 11.25
N ASN A 164 -2.15 -17.88 10.59
CA ASN A 164 -1.27 -18.89 11.20
C ASN A 164 -0.44 -18.34 12.37
N LYS A 165 -0.16 -17.03 12.40
CA LYS A 165 0.48 -16.34 13.53
C LYS A 165 -0.49 -15.89 14.62
N GLY A 166 -1.79 -16.19 14.48
CA GLY A 166 -2.84 -15.72 15.38
C GLY A 166 -3.16 -14.22 15.23
N VAL A 167 -2.81 -13.62 14.09
CA VAL A 167 -3.00 -12.20 13.80
C VAL A 167 -4.22 -12.01 12.90
N LYS A 168 -5.16 -11.17 13.32
CA LYS A 168 -6.29 -10.78 12.47
C LYS A 168 -5.83 -9.72 11.46
N SER A 169 -6.23 -9.90 10.21
CA SER A 169 -5.87 -9.03 9.09
C SER A 169 -7.10 -8.53 8.33
N PHE A 170 -7.00 -7.27 7.90
CA PHE A 170 -7.98 -6.56 7.07
C PHE A 170 -7.28 -6.04 5.81
N HIS A 171 -7.91 -6.22 4.66
CA HIS A 171 -7.32 -5.93 3.36
C HIS A 171 -8.18 -4.90 2.62
N LEU A 172 -7.60 -3.74 2.36
CA LEU A 172 -8.19 -2.65 1.59
C LEU A 172 -7.68 -2.71 0.16
N ILE A 173 -8.60 -2.69 -0.80
CA ILE A 173 -8.29 -2.74 -2.24
C ILE A 173 -9.01 -1.56 -2.93
N PRO A 174 -8.32 -0.72 -3.71
CA PRO A 174 -8.99 0.26 -4.54
C PRO A 174 -9.95 -0.43 -5.52
N GLU A 175 -11.20 0.00 -5.60
CA GLU A 175 -12.25 -0.72 -6.35
C GLU A 175 -11.91 -0.93 -7.83
N HIS A 176 -11.15 0.01 -8.43
CA HIS A 176 -10.79 -0.05 -9.84
C HIS A 176 -9.88 -1.25 -10.15
N GLU A 177 -9.13 -1.74 -9.18
CA GLU A 177 -8.24 -2.91 -9.33
C GLU A 177 -9.02 -4.23 -9.53
N LEU A 178 -10.28 -4.29 -9.12
CA LEU A 178 -11.14 -5.46 -9.30
C LEU A 178 -12.30 -5.21 -10.27
N LYS A 179 -12.33 -4.03 -10.91
CA LYS A 179 -13.38 -3.69 -11.88
C LYS A 179 -13.41 -4.74 -13.01
N ASN A 180 -14.62 -5.08 -13.45
CA ASN A 180 -14.95 -6.05 -14.50
C ASN A 180 -14.67 -7.53 -14.20
N ASN A 181 -13.88 -7.88 -13.16
CA ASN A 181 -13.53 -9.27 -12.84
C ASN A 181 -13.82 -9.66 -11.38
N LYS A 182 -14.57 -8.83 -10.65
CA LYS A 182 -14.81 -9.01 -9.20
C LYS A 182 -15.39 -10.40 -8.89
N ASP A 183 -16.43 -10.83 -9.59
CA ASP A 183 -17.10 -12.10 -9.32
C ASP A 183 -16.21 -13.31 -9.61
N TYR A 184 -15.34 -13.20 -10.62
CA TYR A 184 -14.34 -14.23 -10.90
C TYR A 184 -13.33 -14.33 -9.76
N PHE A 185 -12.75 -13.20 -9.34
CA PHE A 185 -11.70 -13.18 -8.32
C PHE A 185 -12.21 -13.44 -6.90
N ASN A 186 -13.49 -13.20 -6.61
CA ASN A 186 -14.10 -13.55 -5.33
C ASN A 186 -14.00 -15.06 -5.03
N LYS A 187 -13.93 -15.91 -6.07
CA LYS A 187 -13.79 -17.38 -5.93
C LYS A 187 -12.47 -17.81 -5.29
N PHE A 188 -11.47 -16.93 -5.28
CA PHE A 188 -10.14 -17.21 -4.73
C PHE A 188 -10.06 -16.92 -3.22
N ASN A 189 -11.05 -16.21 -2.68
CA ASN A 189 -11.01 -15.75 -1.30
C ASN A 189 -11.11 -16.93 -0.34
N LEU A 190 -10.12 -17.04 0.55
CA LEU A 190 -10.17 -17.97 1.67
C LEU A 190 -11.28 -17.58 2.66
N ASP A 191 -11.77 -18.57 3.39
CA ASP A 191 -12.76 -18.35 4.43
C ASP A 191 -12.27 -17.35 5.48
N ASN A 192 -13.15 -16.39 5.83
CA ASN A 192 -12.90 -15.31 6.80
C ASN A 192 -11.84 -14.29 6.36
N LEU A 193 -11.53 -14.22 5.06
CA LEU A 193 -10.73 -13.15 4.49
C LEU A 193 -11.50 -11.82 4.57
N ASN A 194 -10.99 -10.87 5.37
CA ASN A 194 -11.63 -9.57 5.54
C ASN A 194 -11.18 -8.58 4.46
N ILE A 195 -11.79 -8.65 3.27
CA ILE A 195 -11.56 -7.66 2.20
C ILE A 195 -12.61 -6.56 2.25
N LYS A 196 -12.17 -5.31 2.05
CA LYS A 196 -13.04 -4.21 1.66
C LYS A 196 -12.49 -3.52 0.42
N THR A 197 -13.30 -3.47 -0.63
CA THR A 197 -13.07 -2.57 -1.76
C THR A 197 -13.57 -1.17 -1.42
N PHE A 198 -12.83 -0.14 -1.80
CA PHE A 198 -13.21 1.27 -1.58
C PHE A 198 -13.06 2.11 -2.85
N ASN A 199 -13.90 3.12 -3.00
CA ASN A 199 -13.84 4.10 -4.08
C ASN A 199 -12.82 5.19 -3.73
N TRP A 200 -11.84 5.39 -4.60
CA TRP A 200 -10.78 6.36 -4.39
C TRP A 200 -11.28 7.79 -4.14
N ARG A 201 -12.22 8.27 -4.96
CA ARG A 201 -12.70 9.65 -4.91
C ARG A 201 -13.72 9.90 -3.81
N LYS A 202 -14.53 8.90 -3.48
CA LYS A 202 -15.63 9.05 -2.51
C LYS A 202 -15.21 8.70 -1.09
N ASP A 203 -14.41 7.65 -0.94
CA ASP A 203 -14.11 7.10 0.38
C ASP A 203 -12.77 7.60 0.94
N PHE A 204 -11.96 8.26 0.10
CA PHE A 204 -10.62 8.72 0.49
C PHE A 204 -10.34 10.17 0.06
N ASN A 205 -10.26 10.46 -1.24
CA ASN A 205 -9.67 11.72 -1.74
C ASN A 205 -10.66 12.90 -1.80
N ILE A 206 -10.71 13.72 -0.75
CA ILE A 206 -11.58 14.92 -0.62
C ILE A 206 -10.81 16.25 -0.48
N ASP A 207 -9.50 16.19 -0.30
CA ASP A 207 -8.58 17.33 -0.27
C ASP A 207 -7.20 16.87 -0.76
N ASP A 208 -6.39 17.82 -1.22
CA ASP A 208 -5.06 17.56 -1.73
C ASP A 208 -3.99 17.81 -0.65
N ALA A 209 -2.92 17.02 -0.70
CA ALA A 209 -1.71 17.21 0.09
C ALA A 209 -0.80 18.29 -0.53
N LEU A 210 0.40 18.47 0.04
CA LEU A 210 1.32 19.52 -0.38
C LEU A 210 2.20 19.14 -1.58
N ASP A 211 2.31 17.85 -1.89
CA ASP A 211 3.22 17.40 -2.95
C ASP A 211 2.73 17.80 -4.34
N VAL A 212 3.67 18.09 -5.22
CA VAL A 212 3.42 18.60 -6.58
C VAL A 212 4.18 17.77 -7.60
N PRO A 213 3.75 17.73 -8.88
CA PRO A 213 2.57 18.38 -9.44
C PRO A 213 1.27 17.60 -9.27
N ASN A 214 1.34 16.33 -8.82
CA ASN A 214 0.19 15.44 -8.69
C ASN A 214 -0.03 15.10 -7.22
N PRO A 215 -0.76 15.95 -6.46
CA PRO A 215 -0.86 15.80 -5.02
C PRO A 215 -1.49 14.47 -4.62
N HIS A 216 -0.96 13.90 -3.55
CA HIS A 216 -1.60 12.80 -2.82
C HIS A 216 -2.80 13.33 -2.01
N PRO A 217 -3.62 12.45 -1.40
CA PRO A 217 -4.72 12.89 -0.54
C PRO A 217 -4.24 13.63 0.71
N GLY A 218 -4.93 14.71 1.04
CA GLY A 218 -4.61 15.62 2.14
C GLY A 218 -5.07 15.15 3.53
N LEU A 219 -4.98 16.08 4.49
CA LEU A 219 -5.26 15.80 5.91
C LEU A 219 -6.71 15.33 6.14
N MET A 220 -7.67 15.95 5.45
CA MET A 220 -9.08 15.62 5.61
C MET A 220 -9.42 14.27 4.97
N SER A 221 -8.77 13.95 3.87
CA SER A 221 -8.85 12.65 3.18
C SER A 221 -8.38 11.52 4.08
N HIS A 222 -7.24 11.70 4.73
CA HIS A 222 -6.73 10.72 5.69
C HIS A 222 -7.61 10.56 6.93
N ALA A 223 -8.23 11.64 7.42
CA ALA A 223 -9.19 11.58 8.52
C ALA A 223 -10.49 10.85 8.10
N LEU A 224 -11.03 11.15 6.92
CA LEU A 224 -12.19 10.48 6.33
C LEU A 224 -11.92 8.98 6.15
N PHE A 225 -10.78 8.63 5.57
CA PHE A 225 -10.47 7.23 5.30
C PHE A 225 -10.30 6.43 6.59
N ALA A 226 -9.67 7.00 7.63
CA ALA A 226 -9.62 6.38 8.95
C ALA A 226 -11.01 6.16 9.56
N LYS A 227 -11.92 7.15 9.44
CA LYS A 227 -13.32 7.02 9.89
C LYS A 227 -14.03 5.88 9.16
N ASN A 228 -13.88 5.83 7.84
CA ASN A 228 -14.49 4.79 7.02
C ASN A 228 -13.96 3.39 7.38
N ILE A 229 -12.64 3.24 7.57
CA ILE A 229 -12.03 1.97 8.01
C ILE A 229 -12.56 1.53 9.38
N ASN A 230 -12.71 2.46 10.32
CA ASN A 230 -13.31 2.19 11.62
C ASN A 230 -14.74 1.63 11.47
N GLU A 231 -15.57 2.29 10.66
CA GLU A 231 -16.95 1.86 10.38
C GLU A 231 -17.04 0.51 9.66
N TRP A 232 -16.07 0.18 8.81
CA TRP A 232 -16.10 -1.08 8.07
C TRP A 232 -15.66 -2.30 8.89
N PHE A 233 -14.82 -2.11 9.92
CA PHE A 233 -14.13 -3.24 10.55
C PHE A 233 -14.10 -3.25 12.09
N PHE A 234 -14.31 -2.12 12.76
CA PHE A 234 -14.00 -1.97 14.18
C PHE A 234 -15.16 -1.47 15.05
N LYS A 235 -16.25 -1.01 14.43
CA LYS A 235 -17.55 -0.80 15.07
C LYS A 235 -18.42 -2.05 14.92
#